data_AF-A0A2D3W900-F1
#
_entry.id   AF-A0A2D3W900-F1
#
_cell.length_a   1.000
_cell.length_b   1.000
_cell.length_c   1.000
_cell.angle_alpha   90.00
_cell.angle_beta   90.00
_cell.angle_gamma   90.00
#
_symmetry.space_group_name_H-M   'P 1'
#
loop_
_entity.id
_entity.type
_entity.pdbx_description
1 polymer ?
#
loop_
_entity_poly.entity_id
_entity_poly.type
_entity_poly.pdbx_seq_one_letter_code
_entity_poly.pdbx_strand_id
1 'polypeptide(L)'
;MLKELLYTGIGAVSVLKEKVTEEVKKLEEKGKINTQDVKSFLDSIEEKGRVEDEKIKQKIKESLKEIIDELGLATKEDIEALRKDISSKS
;
A
#
# COMPACT_ATOMS: atom_id res chain seq x y z
N MET A 1 3.97 -8.91 -14.16
CA MET A 1 4.65 -9.25 -12.88
C MET A 1 4.36 -8.24 -11.77
N LEU A 2 4.80 -6.97 -11.84
CA LEU A 2 4.55 -6.00 -10.75
C LEU A 2 3.06 -5.79 -10.42
N LYS A 3 2.20 -5.63 -11.45
CA LYS A 3 0.74 -5.53 -11.26
C LYS A 3 0.15 -6.74 -10.54
N GLU A 4 0.61 -7.94 -10.87
CA GLU A 4 0.12 -9.17 -10.24
C GLU A 4 0.63 -9.33 -8.80
N LEU A 5 1.86 -8.90 -8.52
CA LEU A 5 2.39 -8.86 -7.16
C LEU A 5 1.57 -7.90 -6.28
N LEU A 6 1.22 -6.72 -6.81
CA LEU A 6 0.36 -5.76 -6.12
C LEU A 6 -1.05 -6.32 -5.88
N TYR A 7 -1.69 -6.91 -6.89
CA TYR A 7 -3.02 -7.52 -6.73
C TYR A 7 -3.01 -8.70 -5.76
N THR A 8 -1.98 -9.55 -5.83
CA THR A 8 -1.81 -10.67 -4.89
C THR A 8 -1.60 -10.17 -3.48
N GLY A 9 -0.78 -9.13 -3.28
CA GLY A 9 -0.55 -8.52 -1.98
C GLY A 9 -1.83 -7.95 -1.36
N ILE A 10 -2.60 -7.20 -2.14
CA ILE A 10 -3.89 -6.65 -1.71
C ILE A 10 -4.90 -7.77 -1.39
N GLY A 11 -5.00 -8.78 -2.27
CA GLY A 11 -5.90 -9.90 -2.08
C GLY A 11 -5.57 -10.73 -0.83
N ALA A 12 -4.29 -10.98 -0.57
CA ALA A 12 -3.83 -11.71 0.61
C ALA A 12 -4.16 -10.97 1.92
N VAL A 13 -4.00 -9.65 1.95
CA VAL A 13 -4.36 -8.82 3.13
C VAL A 13 -5.86 -8.87 3.41
N SER A 14 -6.71 -8.85 2.38
CA SER A 14 -8.17 -8.97 2.54
C SER A 14 -8.58 -10.30 3.16
N VAL A 15 -8.03 -11.41 2.65
CA VAL A 15 -8.29 -12.76 3.22
C VAL A 15 -7.83 -12.85 4.67
N LEU A 16 -6.67 -12.25 4.99
CA LEU A 16 -6.17 -12.21 6.36
C LEU A 16 -7.12 -11.41 7.27
N LYS A 17 -7.58 -10.24 6.84
CA LYS A 17 -8.52 -9.38 7.58
C LYS A 17 -9.83 -10.13 7.88
N GLU A 18 -10.39 -10.82 6.90
CA GLU A 18 -11.60 -11.64 7.06
C GLU A 18 -11.38 -12.71 8.14
N LYS A 19 -10.28 -13.48 8.05
CA LYS A 19 -10.01 -14.57 8.97
C LYS A 19 -9.73 -14.12 10.40
N VAL A 20 -9.00 -13.01 10.58
CA VAL A 20 -8.79 -12.42 11.91
C VAL A 20 -10.12 -11.94 12.50
N THR A 21 -10.95 -11.26 11.70
CA THR A 21 -12.27 -10.78 12.16
C THR A 21 -13.17 -11.95 12.57
N GLU A 22 -13.18 -13.02 11.79
CA GLU A 22 -13.97 -14.23 12.08
C GLU A 22 -13.53 -14.90 13.38
N GLU A 23 -12.23 -15.09 13.61
CA GLU A 23 -11.73 -15.73 14.82
C GLU A 23 -11.99 -14.89 16.08
N VAL A 24 -11.86 -13.57 15.99
CA VAL A 24 -12.15 -12.67 17.12
C VAL A 24 -13.64 -12.70 17.46
N LYS A 25 -14.54 -12.71 16.47
CA LYS A 25 -15.98 -12.87 16.70
C LYS A 25 -16.33 -14.23 17.30
N LYS A 26 -15.68 -15.31 16.89
CA LYS A 26 -15.86 -16.63 17.52
C LYS A 26 -15.47 -16.63 18.99
N LEU A 27 -14.47 -15.84 19.39
CA LEU A 27 -14.09 -15.71 20.80
C LEU A 27 -15.16 -14.93 21.58
N GLU A 28 -15.76 -13.91 20.96
CA GLU A 28 -16.88 -13.14 21.53
C GLU A 28 -18.11 -14.02 21.76
N GLU A 29 -18.52 -14.77 20.74
CA GLU A 29 -19.66 -15.70 20.79
C GLU A 29 -19.47 -16.78 21.87
N LYS A 30 -18.24 -17.21 22.10
CA LYS A 30 -17.87 -18.17 23.15
C LYS A 30 -17.77 -17.54 24.54
N GLY A 31 -18.03 -16.23 24.67
CA GLY A 31 -17.92 -15.47 25.92
C GLY A 31 -16.50 -15.36 26.47
N LYS A 32 -15.47 -15.60 25.63
CA LYS A 32 -14.06 -15.54 26.04
C LYS A 32 -13.48 -14.13 26.02
N ILE A 33 -14.15 -13.22 25.33
CA ILE A 33 -13.83 -11.80 25.20
C ILE A 33 -15.16 -11.04 25.16
N ASN A 34 -15.20 -9.81 25.67
CA ASN A 34 -16.39 -8.98 25.59
C ASN A 34 -16.44 -8.18 24.27
N THR A 35 -17.62 -7.69 23.92
CA THR A 35 -17.88 -6.91 22.70
C THR A 35 -17.02 -5.64 22.61
N GLN A 36 -16.75 -4.99 23.73
CA GLN A 36 -15.96 -3.75 23.76
C GLN A 36 -14.50 -4.03 23.38
N ASP A 37 -13.92 -5.11 23.88
CA ASP A 37 -12.54 -5.51 23.59
C ASP A 37 -12.40 -5.97 22.13
N VAL A 38 -13.39 -6.70 21.60
CA VAL A 38 -13.45 -7.07 20.17
C VAL A 38 -13.45 -5.85 19.28
N LYS A 39 -14.34 -4.89 19.58
CA LYS A 39 -14.44 -3.65 18.81
C LYS A 39 -13.14 -2.86 18.88
N SER A 40 -12.59 -2.66 20.08
CA SER A 40 -11.32 -1.95 20.26
C SER A 40 -10.16 -2.64 19.53
N PHE A 41 -10.13 -3.97 19.51
CA PHE A 41 -9.10 -4.73 18.79
C PHE A 41 -9.20 -4.52 17.28
N LEU A 42 -10.39 -4.67 16.70
CA LEU A 42 -10.62 -4.47 15.27
C LEU A 42 -10.33 -3.03 14.84
N ASP A 43 -10.81 -2.05 15.61
CA ASP A 43 -10.53 -0.63 15.37
C ASP A 43 -9.02 -0.34 15.40
N SER A 44 -8.28 -0.97 16.34
CA SER A 44 -6.82 -0.80 16.42
C SER A 44 -6.07 -1.41 15.24
N ILE A 45 -6.57 -2.52 14.68
CA ILE A 45 -6.00 -3.16 13.49
C ILE A 45 -6.26 -2.30 12.26
N GLU A 46 -7.47 -1.76 12.13
CA GLU A 46 -7.85 -0.91 11.01
C GLU A 46 -7.00 0.37 10.97
N GLU A 47 -6.83 1.04 12.11
CA GLU A 47 -6.02 2.25 12.16
C GLU A 47 -4.54 1.96 11.88
N LYS A 48 -3.98 0.90 12.45
CA LYS A 48 -2.60 0.46 12.14
C LYS A 48 -2.45 0.12 10.66
N GLY A 49 -3.43 -0.55 10.09
CA GLY A 49 -3.46 -0.89 8.66
C GLY A 49 -3.44 0.36 7.78
N ARG A 50 -4.22 1.39 8.12
CA ARG A 50 -4.25 2.66 7.39
C ARG A 50 -2.91 3.39 7.42
N VAL A 51 -2.27 3.45 8.58
CA VAL A 51 -0.94 4.08 8.72
C VAL A 51 0.13 3.32 7.93
N GLU A 52 0.08 1.99 7.94
CA GLU A 52 1.07 1.17 7.23
C GLU A 52 0.85 1.19 5.71
N ASP A 53 -0.40 1.26 5.23
CA ASP A 53 -0.74 1.39 3.80
C ASP A 53 -0.10 2.64 3.18
N GLU A 54 -0.18 3.79 3.86
CA GLU A 54 0.45 5.03 3.37
C GLU A 54 1.98 4.93 3.31
N LYS A 55 2.62 4.31 4.32
CA LYS A 55 4.07 4.08 4.30
C LYS A 55 4.50 3.14 3.18
N ILE A 56 3.73 2.07 2.94
CA ILE A 56 4.00 1.13 1.86
C ILE A 56 3.87 1.82 0.51
N LYS A 57 2.81 2.61 0.28
CA LYS A 57 2.66 3.40 -0.95
C LYS A 57 3.85 4.33 -1.19
N GLN A 58 4.32 5.01 -0.14
CA GLN A 58 5.49 5.88 -0.24
C GLN A 58 6.75 5.09 -0.62
N LYS A 59 7.04 3.97 0.07
CA LYS A 59 8.18 3.11 -0.24
C LYS A 59 8.13 2.57 -1.66
N ILE A 60 6.97 2.13 -2.13
CA ILE A 60 6.80 1.65 -3.52
C ILE A 60 7.13 2.78 -4.50
N LYS A 61 6.65 4.00 -4.24
CA LYS A 61 6.93 5.16 -5.10
C LYS A 61 8.43 5.51 -5.12
N GLU A 62 9.10 5.43 -3.98
CA GLU A 62 10.54 5.66 -3.85
C GLU A 62 11.33 4.59 -4.61
N SER A 63 11.05 3.30 -4.38
CA SER A 63 11.72 2.21 -5.09
C SER A 63 11.49 2.26 -6.60
N LEU A 64 10.30 2.68 -7.05
CA LEU A 64 10.05 2.86 -8.49
C LEU A 64 10.89 3.99 -9.09
N LYS A 65 11.10 5.09 -8.36
CA LYS A 65 12.00 6.17 -8.82
C LYS A 65 13.44 5.69 -8.90
N GLU A 66 13.92 5.00 -7.87
CA GLU A 66 15.27 4.43 -7.86
C GLU A 66 15.50 3.50 -9.06
N ILE A 67 14.54 2.62 -9.36
CA ILE A 67 14.63 1.72 -10.52
C ILE A 67 14.66 2.51 -11.84
N ILE A 68 13.85 3.57 -11.98
CA ILE A 68 13.84 4.41 -13.19
C ILE A 68 15.22 5.07 -13.38
N ASP A 69 15.81 5.58 -12.30
CA ASP A 69 17.12 6.23 -12.30
C ASP A 69 18.24 5.21 -12.62
N GLU A 70 18.23 4.04 -11.97
CA GLU A 70 19.21 2.96 -12.19
C GLU A 70 19.20 2.43 -13.63
N LEU A 71 18.01 2.39 -14.26
CA LEU A 71 17.86 1.97 -15.65
C LEU A 71 18.20 3.09 -16.65
N GLY A 72 18.47 4.31 -16.18
CA GLY A 72 18.76 5.47 -17.03
C GLY A 72 17.59 5.90 -17.91
N LEU A 73 16.35 5.70 -17.43
CA LEU A 73 15.16 6.04 -18.19
C LEU A 73 14.89 7.55 -18.11
N ALA A 74 14.74 8.20 -19.25
CA ALA A 74 14.37 9.62 -19.29
C ALA A 74 12.97 9.86 -18.69
N THR A 75 12.88 10.80 -17.77
CA THR A 75 11.64 11.21 -17.13
C THR A 75 10.84 12.16 -18.03
N LYS A 76 9.59 12.44 -17.63
CA LYS A 76 8.77 13.41 -18.34
C LYS A 76 9.39 14.82 -18.24
N GLU A 77 9.93 15.14 -17.08
CA GLU A 77 10.63 16.39 -16.80
C GLU A 77 11.86 16.55 -17.70
N ASP A 78 12.64 15.48 -17.91
CA ASP A 78 13.78 15.49 -18.83
C ASP A 78 13.35 15.79 -20.27
N ILE A 79 12.22 15.20 -20.71
CA ILE A 79 11.67 15.42 -22.05
C ILE A 79 11.15 16.87 -22.20
N GLU A 80 10.50 17.41 -21.19
CA GLU A 80 10.01 18.80 -21.21
C GLU A 80 11.15 19.82 -21.23
N ALA A 81 12.21 19.58 -20.44
CA ALA A 81 13.43 20.38 -20.46
C ALA A 81 14.08 20.36 -21.86
N LEU A 82 14.22 19.17 -22.46
CA LEU A 82 14.78 19.01 -23.80
C LEU A 82 13.96 19.76 -24.86
N ARG A 83 12.62 19.70 -24.79
CA ARG A 83 11.73 20.43 -25.71
C ARG A 83 11.91 21.94 -25.59
N LYS A 84 11.99 22.47 -24.38
CA LYS A 84 12.20 23.90 -24.14
C LYS A 84 13.54 24.37 -24.71
N ASP A 85 14.59 23.60 -24.49
CA ASP A 85 15.93 23.91 -25.03
C ASP A 85 15.93 23.97 -26.56
N ILE A 86 15.30 22.99 -27.22
CA ILE A 86 15.17 22.95 -28.68
C ILE A 86 14.36 24.15 -29.18
N SER A 87 13.22 24.46 -28.55
CA SER A 87 12.38 25.60 -28.95
C SER A 87 13.04 26.96 -28.71
N SER A 88 13.92 27.08 -27.72
CA SER A 88 14.65 28.32 -27.43
C SER A 88 15.82 28.60 -28.38
N LYS A 89 16.26 27.57 -29.13
CA LYS A 89 17.37 27.66 -30.09
C LYS A 89 16.91 27.83 -31.55
N SER A 90 15.60 27.82 -31.81
CA SER A 90 15.00 28.06 -33.13
C SER A 90 14.47 29.49 -33.24
#